data_AF-A0A4R6F4Y7-F1
#
_entry.id   AF-A0A4R6F4Y7-F1
#
_cell.length_a   1.000
_cell.length_b   1.000
_cell.length_c   1.000
_cell.angle_alpha   90.00
_cell.angle_beta   90.00
_cell.angle_gamma   90.00
#
_symmetry.space_group_name_H-M   'P 1'
#
loop_
_entity.id
_entity.type
_entity.pdbx_description
1 polymer ?
#
loop_
_entity_poly.entity_id
_entity_poly.type
_entity_poly.pdbx_seq_one_letter_code
_entity_poly.pdbx_strand_id
1 'polypeptide(L)'
;MSSQSVARRSDLTLRVNPRARRGVRAWRWGVVLAVVVALHWVAAQWVERHRDAAQPLDAEHAPVQVALLKPERVEQTLASEAPRPHTATHARAVRPRSEHVLTATRPDAPQSARAAVDAASAAASAPEAAATPAAASNAGEDVKAAQASPGVKLSVPPSGDLQYDTFYNGVRNQPGTIHWTSDGQTYEMIVSVPLPFVGTFSYSSHGHVDAFGIAPDQYIEKRGHRAEDVTIFNRTAKQIAFTRTPATLALPDGAQDRFSMVMQLASLVRGDPGAYKPGVTREFYVADNDSGEIWPIETVGDETLRIPGGFVDARHFMRLPRHEGDRRRIDVWLAPSLGWLPARILQTEPNGTQVELVWRGKLAPADSSGNTDSATDDSATQPDNAPEKP
;
A
#
# COMPACT_ATOMS: atom_id res chain seq x y z
N MET A 1 105.81 -55.88 2.89
CA MET A 1 105.44 -54.84 1.91
C MET A 1 103.93 -54.92 1.71
N SER A 2 103.17 -53.87 2.03
CA SER A 2 101.85 -53.55 1.45
C SER A 2 101.17 -52.42 2.21
N SER A 3 100.93 -51.33 1.48
CA SER A 3 100.06 -50.16 1.75
C SER A 3 100.22 -49.28 0.49
N GLN A 4 99.23 -48.63 -0.12
CA GLN A 4 97.96 -48.10 0.35
C GLN A 4 97.06 -47.73 -0.85
N SER A 5 95.82 -47.33 -0.55
CA SER A 5 94.68 -47.11 -1.44
C SER A 5 94.31 -45.63 -1.69
N VAL A 6 93.37 -45.40 -2.62
CA VAL A 6 92.28 -44.36 -2.64
C VAL A 6 92.39 -43.13 -3.58
N ALA A 7 91.42 -43.10 -4.52
CA ALA A 7 90.52 -42.04 -5.06
C ALA A 7 91.02 -40.73 -5.74
N ARG A 8 90.42 -40.40 -6.90
CA ARG A 8 89.41 -39.31 -7.03
C ARG A 8 88.73 -39.21 -8.42
N ARG A 9 87.38 -39.15 -8.35
CA ARG A 9 86.35 -38.40 -9.10
C ARG A 9 86.60 -37.92 -10.54
N SER A 10 85.61 -38.24 -11.39
CA SER A 10 85.30 -37.55 -12.65
C SER A 10 83.91 -36.92 -12.53
N ASP A 11 83.81 -35.61 -12.78
CA ASP A 11 82.55 -34.90 -13.01
C ASP A 11 81.98 -35.25 -14.38
N LEU A 12 80.68 -35.54 -14.45
CA LEU A 12 79.91 -35.56 -15.70
C LEU A 12 78.49 -35.05 -15.43
N THR A 13 78.22 -33.87 -15.97
CA THR A 13 76.95 -33.15 -15.87
C THR A 13 75.90 -33.77 -16.78
N LEU A 14 74.85 -34.36 -16.20
CA LEU A 14 73.67 -34.84 -16.92
C LEU A 14 72.57 -33.77 -16.92
N ARG A 15 72.23 -33.27 -18.11
CA ARG A 15 71.12 -32.35 -18.37
C ARG A 15 69.79 -33.00 -17.99
N VAL A 16 69.02 -32.38 -17.10
CA VAL A 16 67.65 -32.79 -16.74
C VAL A 16 66.65 -32.20 -17.74
N ASN A 17 65.86 -33.06 -18.38
CA ASN A 17 64.86 -32.73 -19.40
C ASN A 17 63.52 -32.31 -18.73
N PRO A 18 62.94 -31.11 -18.98
CA PRO A 18 61.81 -30.58 -18.20
C PRO A 18 60.42 -31.05 -18.68
N ARG A 19 60.33 -31.94 -19.69
CA ARG A 19 59.04 -32.30 -20.31
C ARG A 19 58.22 -33.36 -19.56
N ALA A 20 58.81 -34.11 -18.63
CA ALA A 20 58.10 -35.21 -17.94
C ALA A 20 57.17 -34.78 -16.80
N ARG A 21 57.24 -33.52 -16.31
CA ARG A 21 56.45 -33.07 -15.13
C ARG A 21 55.11 -32.39 -15.45
N ARG A 22 54.77 -32.13 -16.72
CA ARG A 22 53.51 -31.45 -17.10
C ARG A 22 52.31 -32.39 -17.22
N GLY A 23 52.51 -33.66 -17.61
CA GLY A 23 51.40 -34.62 -17.85
C GLY A 23 50.62 -35.00 -16.59
N VAL A 24 51.31 -35.23 -15.47
CA VAL A 24 50.68 -35.64 -14.20
C VAL A 24 49.86 -34.51 -13.58
N ARG A 25 50.25 -33.25 -13.79
CA ARG A 25 49.53 -32.08 -13.26
C ARG A 25 48.28 -31.78 -14.07
N ALA A 26 48.31 -31.94 -15.39
CA ALA A 26 47.16 -31.74 -16.27
C ALA A 26 46.06 -32.79 -16.04
N TRP A 27 46.45 -34.06 -15.83
CA TRP A 27 45.49 -35.13 -15.51
C TRP A 27 44.72 -34.88 -14.21
N ARG A 28 45.40 -34.36 -13.17
CA ARG A 28 44.76 -33.99 -11.90
C ARG A 28 43.71 -32.90 -12.05
N TRP A 29 43.97 -31.87 -12.87
CA TRP A 29 42.98 -30.83 -13.16
C TRP A 29 41.82 -31.33 -14.00
N GLY A 30 42.05 -32.27 -14.92
CA GLY A 30 40.98 -32.95 -15.65
C GLY A 30 40.05 -33.75 -14.73
N VAL A 31 40.61 -34.46 -13.75
CA VAL A 31 39.82 -35.20 -12.74
C VAL A 31 39.01 -34.23 -11.87
N VAL A 32 39.59 -33.12 -11.42
CA VAL A 32 38.87 -32.10 -10.63
C VAL A 32 37.72 -31.51 -11.44
N LEU A 33 37.94 -31.16 -12.71
CA LEU A 33 36.88 -30.63 -13.58
C LEU A 33 35.73 -31.64 -13.74
N ALA A 34 36.05 -32.92 -13.96
CA ALA A 34 35.03 -33.97 -14.09
C ALA A 34 34.20 -34.13 -12.81
N VAL A 35 34.83 -34.08 -11.64
CA VAL A 35 34.13 -34.14 -10.33
C VAL A 35 33.22 -32.92 -10.15
N VAL A 36 33.68 -31.72 -10.50
CA VAL A 36 32.87 -30.50 -10.39
C VAL A 36 31.65 -30.57 -11.31
N VAL A 37 31.82 -31.02 -12.56
CA VAL A 37 30.71 -31.20 -13.51
C VAL A 37 29.72 -32.24 -13.00
N ALA A 38 30.19 -33.37 -12.46
CA ALA A 38 29.33 -34.39 -11.87
C ALA A 38 28.53 -33.85 -10.67
N LEU A 39 29.16 -33.05 -9.80
CA LEU A 39 28.49 -32.39 -8.68
C LEU A 39 27.40 -31.42 -9.14
N HIS A 40 27.68 -30.60 -10.17
CA HIS A 40 26.68 -29.68 -10.72
C HIS A 40 25.52 -30.43 -11.38
N TRP A 41 25.79 -31.56 -12.05
CA TRP A 41 24.75 -32.39 -12.63
C TRP A 41 23.85 -33.03 -11.56
N VAL A 42 24.43 -33.54 -10.47
CA VAL A 42 23.67 -34.05 -9.32
C VAL A 42 22.84 -32.94 -8.66
N ALA A 43 23.40 -31.75 -8.51
CA ALA A 43 22.67 -30.60 -7.96
C ALA A 43 21.50 -30.17 -8.87
N ALA A 44 21.71 -30.13 -10.19
CA ALA A 44 20.65 -29.83 -11.15
C ALA A 44 19.52 -30.87 -11.10
N GLN A 45 19.88 -32.16 -11.02
CA GLN A 45 18.92 -33.26 -10.87
C GLN A 45 18.17 -33.21 -9.54
N TRP A 46 18.84 -32.82 -8.44
CA TRP A 46 18.21 -32.63 -7.14
C TRP A 46 17.19 -31.49 -7.17
N VAL A 47 17.55 -30.35 -7.77
CA VAL A 47 16.64 -29.22 -7.95
C VAL A 47 15.45 -29.64 -8.82
N GLU A 48 15.68 -30.32 -9.95
CA GLU A 48 14.62 -30.75 -10.85
C GLU A 48 13.63 -31.72 -10.18
N ARG A 49 14.10 -32.69 -9.40
CA ARG A 49 13.26 -33.62 -8.63
C ARG A 49 12.55 -32.99 -7.42
N HIS A 50 12.96 -31.80 -6.99
CA HIS A 50 12.35 -31.09 -5.86
C HIS A 50 11.65 -29.80 -6.27
N ARG A 51 11.53 -29.54 -7.58
CA ARG A 51 10.67 -28.48 -8.11
C ARG A 51 9.19 -28.75 -7.85
N ASP A 52 8.79 -30.03 -7.83
CA ASP A 52 7.40 -30.43 -7.58
C ASP A 52 7.01 -30.36 -6.09
N ALA A 53 7.99 -30.28 -5.18
CA ALA A 53 7.75 -30.16 -3.74
C ALA A 53 7.41 -28.72 -3.29
N ALA A 54 7.51 -27.74 -4.20
CA ALA A 54 7.17 -26.34 -3.96
C ALA A 54 5.92 -25.89 -4.74
N GLN A 55 5.15 -26.84 -5.29
CA GLN A 55 3.80 -26.56 -5.72
C GLN A 55 2.93 -26.57 -4.46
N PRO A 56 2.29 -25.46 -4.04
CA PRO A 56 1.20 -25.59 -3.10
C PRO A 56 0.21 -26.56 -3.74
N LEU A 57 -0.12 -27.63 -3.02
CA LEU A 57 -1.18 -28.55 -3.39
C LEU A 57 -2.34 -27.71 -3.90
N ASP A 58 -2.85 -28.05 -5.09
CA ASP A 58 -4.09 -27.50 -5.61
C ASP A 58 -5.08 -27.49 -4.45
N ALA A 59 -5.32 -26.28 -3.92
CA ALA A 59 -6.42 -26.06 -3.01
C ALA A 59 -7.64 -26.34 -3.87
N GLU A 60 -8.16 -27.54 -3.71
CA GLU A 60 -9.45 -27.96 -4.21
C GLU A 60 -10.40 -26.82 -3.84
N HIS A 61 -10.79 -26.04 -4.85
CA HIS A 61 -11.67 -24.90 -4.66
C HIS A 61 -13.02 -25.48 -4.28
N ALA A 62 -13.22 -25.72 -2.99
CA ALA A 62 -14.54 -25.80 -2.42
C ALA A 62 -15.27 -24.54 -2.91
N PRO A 63 -16.48 -24.66 -3.47
CA PRO A 63 -17.22 -23.50 -3.93
C PRO A 63 -17.68 -22.71 -2.71
N VAL A 64 -16.76 -21.94 -2.13
CA VAL A 64 -17.10 -20.86 -1.22
C VAL A 64 -17.77 -19.85 -2.12
N GLN A 65 -19.02 -19.52 -1.80
CA GLN A 65 -19.76 -18.47 -2.47
C GLN A 65 -18.93 -17.20 -2.38
N VAL A 66 -18.26 -16.84 -3.49
CA VAL A 66 -17.43 -15.66 -3.63
C VAL A 66 -18.35 -14.46 -3.53
N ALA A 67 -18.52 -13.94 -2.31
CA ALA A 67 -19.09 -12.62 -2.14
C ALA A 67 -18.02 -11.63 -2.62
N LEU A 68 -18.10 -11.26 -3.90
CA LEU A 68 -17.27 -10.19 -4.46
C LEU A 68 -17.76 -8.87 -3.87
N LEU A 69 -17.08 -8.41 -2.85
CA LEU A 69 -17.32 -7.11 -2.27
C LEU A 69 -16.72 -6.06 -3.21
N LYS A 70 -17.57 -5.23 -3.79
CA LYS A 70 -17.14 -4.04 -4.53
C LYS A 70 -16.92 -2.88 -3.57
N PRO A 71 -16.18 -1.83 -3.96
CA PRO A 71 -16.19 -0.58 -3.24
C PRO A 71 -17.63 -0.09 -3.06
N GLU A 72 -18.09 -0.08 -1.82
CA GLU A 72 -19.44 0.37 -1.44
C GLU A 72 -19.30 1.49 -0.42
N ARG A 73 -20.32 2.35 -0.37
CA ARG A 73 -20.38 3.48 0.54
C ARG A 73 -20.34 2.98 1.99
N VAL A 74 -19.44 3.55 2.77
CA VAL A 74 -19.31 3.35 4.21
C VAL A 74 -20.55 3.88 4.91
N GLU A 75 -21.01 3.16 5.95
CA GLU A 75 -22.01 3.65 6.88
C GLU A 75 -21.51 4.89 7.59
N GLN A 76 -22.04 6.04 7.19
CA GLN A 76 -21.97 7.23 8.01
C GLN A 76 -23.27 7.28 8.81
N THR A 77 -23.18 7.12 10.14
CA THR A 77 -24.27 7.51 11.02
C THR A 77 -24.53 8.99 10.76
N LEU A 78 -25.60 9.30 10.03
CA LEU A 78 -26.08 10.65 9.82
C LEU A 78 -26.36 11.23 11.21
N ALA A 79 -25.42 12.00 11.76
CA ALA A 79 -25.76 13.02 12.73
C ALA A 79 -26.76 13.93 12.02
N SER A 80 -28.03 13.78 12.36
CA SER A 80 -29.17 14.54 11.88
C SER A 80 -28.77 16.00 11.65
N GLU A 81 -28.71 16.44 10.39
CA GLU A 81 -28.54 17.84 10.07
C GLU A 81 -29.75 18.59 10.63
N ALA A 82 -29.56 19.19 11.80
CA ALA A 82 -30.51 20.14 12.35
C ALA A 82 -30.60 21.35 11.39
N PRO A 83 -31.80 21.91 11.14
CA PRO A 83 -31.95 22.98 10.18
C PRO A 83 -31.18 24.21 10.65
N ARG A 84 -30.20 24.66 9.88
CA ARG A 84 -29.54 25.94 10.11
C ARG A 84 -30.53 27.08 9.82
N PRO A 85 -30.85 27.97 10.77
CA PRO A 85 -31.65 29.15 10.48
C PRO A 85 -30.83 30.15 9.66
N HIS A 86 -31.51 30.78 8.71
CA HIS A 86 -30.96 31.69 7.73
C HIS A 86 -30.32 32.95 8.35
N THR A 87 -29.16 33.29 7.77
CA THR A 87 -28.50 34.59 7.60
C THR A 87 -29.17 35.87 8.13
N ALA A 88 -28.37 36.67 8.85
CA ALA A 88 -28.44 38.13 8.80
C ALA A 88 -27.08 38.71 8.37
N THR A 89 -27.12 39.45 7.28
CA THR A 89 -26.04 40.17 6.61
C THR A 89 -25.49 41.32 7.48
N HIS A 90 -24.17 41.38 7.66
CA HIS A 90 -23.49 42.64 7.94
C HIS A 90 -22.32 42.83 6.97
N ALA A 91 -22.55 43.70 5.98
CA ALA A 91 -21.54 44.25 5.12
C ALA A 91 -20.60 45.15 5.94
N ARG A 92 -19.29 44.86 5.90
CA ARG A 92 -18.26 45.81 6.31
C ARG A 92 -17.23 45.94 5.20
N ALA A 93 -17.19 47.13 4.61
CA ALA A 93 -16.26 47.54 3.58
C ALA A 93 -14.81 47.50 4.08
N VAL A 94 -13.92 46.88 3.28
CA VAL A 94 -12.48 46.97 3.43
C VAL A 94 -11.91 47.52 2.12
N ARG A 95 -11.14 48.61 2.23
CA ARG A 95 -10.48 49.33 1.13
C ARG A 95 -9.30 48.52 0.58
N PRO A 96 -8.93 48.68 -0.71
CA PRO A 96 -7.86 47.90 -1.31
C PRO A 96 -6.50 48.45 -0.90
N ARG A 97 -5.55 47.55 -0.62
CA ARG A 97 -4.14 47.90 -0.43
C ARG A 97 -3.24 46.97 -1.24
N SER A 98 -2.71 47.57 -2.31
CA SER A 98 -1.36 47.39 -2.85
C SER A 98 -0.95 46.01 -3.36
N GLU A 99 -0.99 45.91 -4.69
CA GLU A 99 -0.30 44.93 -5.53
C GLU A 99 1.21 44.92 -5.26
N HIS A 100 1.76 43.72 -5.12
CA HIS A 100 3.18 43.48 -5.30
C HIS A 100 3.46 43.20 -6.79
N VAL A 101 4.16 44.16 -7.39
CA VAL A 101 4.74 44.14 -8.72
C VAL A 101 5.74 42.98 -8.83
N LEU A 102 5.51 42.07 -9.79
CA LEU A 102 6.59 41.30 -10.43
C LEU A 102 6.78 41.85 -11.84
N THR A 103 7.86 42.60 -11.97
CA THR A 103 8.41 43.13 -13.23
C THR A 103 8.83 41.97 -14.13
N ALA A 104 8.15 41.80 -15.27
CA ALA A 104 8.67 41.05 -16.40
C ALA A 104 8.88 42.01 -17.58
N THR A 105 10.14 42.17 -17.94
CA THR A 105 10.66 42.97 -19.04
C THR A 105 10.10 42.51 -20.39
N ARG A 106 9.54 43.46 -21.14
CA ARG A 106 9.19 43.35 -22.56
C ARG A 106 10.24 44.11 -23.40
N PRO A 107 10.60 43.63 -24.59
CA PRO A 107 11.07 44.50 -25.67
C PRO A 107 9.98 44.73 -26.73
N ASP A 108 9.95 45.98 -27.23
CA ASP A 108 9.29 46.50 -28.46
C ASP A 108 9.65 45.66 -29.72
N ALA A 109 8.95 45.64 -30.87
CA ALA A 109 8.07 46.56 -31.63
C ALA A 109 7.30 45.73 -32.73
N PRO A 110 6.67 46.30 -33.78
CA PRO A 110 5.57 47.28 -33.84
C PRO A 110 4.32 46.82 -34.66
N GLN A 111 3.18 47.38 -34.27
CA GLN A 111 2.05 47.99 -35.02
C GLN A 111 1.51 47.46 -36.39
N SER A 112 0.16 47.37 -36.39
CA SER A 112 -0.83 47.70 -37.45
C SER A 112 -1.22 46.67 -38.51
N ALA A 113 -2.47 46.20 -38.41
CA ALA A 113 -3.34 46.04 -39.57
C ALA A 113 -4.80 46.40 -39.19
N ARG A 114 -5.29 47.48 -39.80
CA ARG A 114 -6.71 47.83 -39.93
C ARG A 114 -7.37 46.85 -40.89
N ALA A 115 -8.59 46.41 -40.58
CA ALA A 115 -9.61 46.16 -41.59
C ALA A 115 -11.00 46.32 -40.96
N ALA A 116 -11.75 47.30 -41.47
CA ALA A 116 -13.18 47.42 -41.32
C ALA A 116 -13.76 47.56 -42.73
N VAL A 117 -14.78 46.76 -43.04
CA VAL A 117 -15.93 47.00 -43.94
C VAL A 117 -16.88 45.81 -43.66
N ASP A 118 -18.06 46.05 -43.06
CA ASP A 118 -19.35 46.33 -43.72
C ASP A 118 -19.69 45.33 -44.84
N ALA A 119 -20.91 44.84 -45.06
CA ALA A 119 -22.19 44.84 -44.37
C ALA A 119 -23.08 43.96 -45.27
N ALA A 120 -23.97 43.14 -44.71
CA ALA A 120 -25.19 42.73 -45.42
C ALA A 120 -26.27 42.32 -44.41
N SER A 121 -27.30 43.14 -44.38
CA SER A 121 -28.49 43.09 -43.54
C SER A 121 -29.67 42.49 -44.30
N ALA A 122 -30.74 42.21 -43.53
CA ALA A 122 -32.15 42.00 -43.90
C ALA A 122 -32.59 40.52 -44.09
N ALA A 123 -33.72 40.05 -43.55
CA ALA A 123 -34.75 40.66 -42.71
C ALA A 123 -35.67 39.56 -42.10
N ALA A 124 -36.25 39.93 -40.95
CA ALA A 124 -37.52 39.58 -40.31
C ALA A 124 -38.36 38.38 -40.81
N SER A 125 -38.86 37.58 -39.84
CA SER A 125 -40.28 37.58 -39.45
C SER A 125 -40.51 36.66 -38.24
N ALA A 126 -41.10 37.22 -37.18
CA ALA A 126 -41.85 36.49 -36.16
C ALA A 126 -43.35 36.70 -36.42
N PRO A 127 -44.22 35.80 -35.93
CA PRO A 127 -45.08 36.27 -34.85
C PRO A 127 -45.32 35.24 -33.74
N GLU A 128 -45.81 35.80 -32.64
CA GLU A 128 -46.21 35.24 -31.36
C GLU A 128 -47.69 34.80 -31.35
N ALA A 129 -48.02 33.75 -30.58
CA ALA A 129 -49.11 33.71 -29.57
C ALA A 129 -49.86 32.36 -29.44
N ALA A 130 -49.78 31.81 -28.22
CA ALA A 130 -50.83 31.23 -27.36
C ALA A 130 -51.60 29.92 -27.71
N ALA A 131 -51.43 28.90 -26.86
CA ALA A 131 -52.52 28.16 -26.19
C ALA A 131 -52.01 27.36 -24.97
N THR A 132 -52.81 27.35 -23.90
CA THR A 132 -52.53 26.96 -22.50
C THR A 132 -52.89 25.46 -22.21
N PRO A 133 -52.88 24.96 -20.93
CA PRO A 133 -52.20 23.73 -20.53
C PRO A 133 -53.13 22.50 -20.37
N ALA A 134 -52.57 21.29 -20.46
CA ALA A 134 -53.26 20.06 -20.07
C ALA A 134 -52.73 19.57 -18.71
N ALA A 135 -53.60 19.65 -17.70
CA ALA A 135 -53.43 19.00 -16.42
C ALA A 135 -53.75 17.51 -16.53
N ALA A 136 -52.88 16.66 -15.98
CA ALA A 136 -53.17 15.30 -15.54
C ALA A 136 -52.35 15.09 -14.26
N SER A 137 -52.96 15.36 -13.11
CA SER A 137 -53.57 14.36 -12.22
C SER A 137 -52.52 13.65 -11.38
N ASN A 138 -52.40 14.11 -10.13
CA ASN A 138 -51.69 13.44 -9.05
C ASN A 138 -52.23 12.02 -8.86
N ALA A 139 -51.42 11.01 -9.15
CA ALA A 139 -51.51 9.71 -8.54
C ALA A 139 -50.33 9.60 -7.58
N GLY A 140 -50.63 9.57 -6.27
CA GLY A 140 -49.65 9.31 -5.25
C GLY A 140 -49.09 7.91 -5.43
N GLU A 141 -47.79 7.83 -5.70
CA GLU A 141 -47.00 6.67 -5.34
C GLU A 141 -46.19 7.10 -4.12
N ASP A 142 -46.57 6.53 -2.98
CA ASP A 142 -45.70 6.41 -1.82
C ASP A 142 -44.36 5.90 -2.31
N VAL A 143 -43.39 6.80 -2.46
CA VAL A 143 -41.97 6.43 -2.51
C VAL A 143 -41.66 5.91 -1.13
N LYS A 144 -41.96 4.63 -0.92
CA LYS A 144 -41.39 3.82 0.15
C LYS A 144 -39.90 4.03 0.03
N ALA A 145 -39.36 4.88 0.92
CA ALA A 145 -37.95 5.15 1.02
C ALA A 145 -37.25 3.79 0.94
N ALA A 146 -36.51 3.58 -0.16
CA ALA A 146 -35.65 2.43 -0.29
C ALA A 146 -34.79 2.46 0.97
N GLN A 147 -35.02 1.48 1.86
CA GLN A 147 -34.22 1.36 3.07
C GLN A 147 -32.78 1.30 2.58
N ALA A 148 -32.01 2.34 2.89
CA ALA A 148 -30.61 2.38 2.58
C ALA A 148 -30.02 1.09 3.14
N SER A 149 -29.44 0.26 2.26
CA SER A 149 -28.65 -0.88 2.72
C SER A 149 -27.70 -0.34 3.80
N PRO A 150 -27.55 -1.05 4.93
CA PRO A 150 -26.52 -0.73 5.88
C PRO A 150 -25.18 -0.75 5.11
N GLY A 151 -24.62 0.42 4.83
CA GLY A 151 -23.34 0.58 4.14
C GLY A 151 -22.18 -0.10 4.88
N VAL A 152 -20.98 -0.04 4.33
CA VAL A 152 -19.85 -0.81 4.89
C VAL A 152 -19.38 -0.18 6.21
N LYS A 153 -19.22 -0.97 7.28
CA LYS A 153 -18.66 -0.46 8.54
C LYS A 153 -17.16 -0.20 8.39
N LEU A 154 -16.71 0.97 8.84
CA LEU A 154 -15.31 1.38 8.79
C LEU A 154 -14.85 1.79 10.18
N SER A 155 -13.68 1.28 10.60
CA SER A 155 -13.06 1.69 11.84
C SER A 155 -11.56 1.81 11.67
N VAL A 156 -11.07 3.06 11.56
CA VAL A 156 -9.66 3.35 11.27
C VAL A 156 -8.74 2.83 12.40
N PRO A 157 -7.60 2.17 12.10
CA PRO A 157 -6.64 1.72 13.10
C PRO A 157 -6.03 2.88 13.90
N PRO A 158 -5.59 2.64 15.15
CA PRO A 158 -4.97 3.66 15.98
C PRO A 158 -3.69 4.22 15.34
N SER A 159 -3.52 5.54 15.41
CA SER A 159 -2.29 6.25 15.01
C SER A 159 -1.08 5.74 15.78
N GLY A 160 0.09 5.70 15.15
CA GLY A 160 1.34 5.35 15.79
C GLY A 160 2.53 5.18 14.85
N ASP A 161 3.71 5.15 15.46
CA ASP A 161 4.97 4.77 14.81
C ASP A 161 5.16 3.25 14.90
N LEU A 162 4.90 2.57 13.79
CA LEU A 162 4.94 1.13 13.69
C LEU A 162 6.33 0.68 13.23
N GLN A 163 6.96 -0.23 13.97
CA GLN A 163 8.30 -0.74 13.62
C GLN A 163 8.22 -2.15 13.05
N TYR A 164 9.01 -2.38 12.00
CA TYR A 164 9.06 -3.65 11.28
C TYR A 164 10.49 -4.12 11.10
N ASP A 165 10.72 -5.42 11.30
CA ASP A 165 11.86 -6.07 10.67
C ASP A 165 11.61 -6.14 9.17
N THR A 166 12.60 -5.74 8.37
CA THR A 166 12.51 -5.70 6.92
C THR A 166 13.33 -6.82 6.32
N PHE A 167 12.79 -7.48 5.30
CA PHE A 167 13.52 -8.45 4.49
C PHE A 167 13.40 -8.08 3.03
N TYR A 168 14.53 -8.12 2.32
CA TYR A 168 14.60 -7.90 0.88
C TYR A 168 15.15 -9.17 0.24
N ASN A 169 14.36 -9.83 -0.58
CA ASN A 169 14.67 -11.15 -1.13
C ASN A 169 15.11 -12.16 -0.05
N GLY A 170 14.42 -12.16 1.10
CA GLY A 170 14.70 -13.01 2.26
C GLY A 170 15.89 -12.59 3.12
N VAL A 171 16.66 -11.57 2.71
CA VAL A 171 17.79 -11.04 3.49
C VAL A 171 17.27 -9.96 4.44
N ARG A 172 17.52 -10.11 5.74
CA ARG A 172 17.14 -9.12 6.76
C ARG A 172 17.95 -7.83 6.60
N ASN A 173 17.28 -6.68 6.64
CA ASN A 173 17.89 -5.35 6.57
C ASN A 173 17.64 -4.56 7.87
N GLN A 174 18.02 -3.28 7.86
CA GLN A 174 17.72 -2.37 8.97
C GLN A 174 16.21 -2.26 9.17
N PRO A 175 15.74 -2.12 10.42
CA PRO A 175 14.32 -1.97 10.69
C PRO A 175 13.70 -0.82 9.88
N GLY A 176 12.52 -1.08 9.36
CA GLY A 176 11.70 -0.11 8.67
C GLY A 176 10.64 0.45 9.61
N THR A 177 10.04 1.57 9.20
CA THR A 177 8.97 2.22 9.95
C THR A 177 7.76 2.45 9.05
N ILE A 178 6.57 2.34 9.64
CA ILE A 178 5.34 2.90 9.08
C ILE A 178 4.86 3.93 10.09
N HIS A 179 5.01 5.20 9.77
CA HIS A 179 4.34 6.28 10.49
C HIS A 179 2.89 6.33 9.99
N TRP A 180 1.92 6.13 10.88
CA TRP A 180 0.50 6.21 10.56
C TRP A 180 -0.18 7.20 11.49
N THR A 181 -0.88 8.18 10.92
CA THR A 181 -1.72 9.10 11.69
C THR A 181 -3.06 9.30 11.01
N SER A 182 -4.12 9.34 11.80
CA SER A 182 -5.45 9.78 11.36
C SER A 182 -6.22 10.39 12.53
N ASP A 183 -6.98 11.44 12.24
CA ASP A 183 -7.96 12.05 13.14
C ASP A 183 -9.41 11.65 12.79
N GLY A 184 -9.58 10.68 11.88
CA GLY A 184 -10.86 10.23 11.35
C GLY A 184 -11.44 11.10 10.23
N GLN A 185 -10.80 12.21 9.88
CA GLN A 185 -11.16 13.06 8.73
C GLN A 185 -10.02 13.14 7.71
N THR A 186 -8.79 13.23 8.20
CA THR A 186 -7.55 13.26 7.45
C THR A 186 -6.65 12.11 7.86
N TYR A 187 -5.71 11.76 7.00
CA TYR A 187 -4.68 10.80 7.34
C TYR A 187 -3.35 11.15 6.68
N GLU A 188 -2.27 10.71 7.32
CA GLU A 188 -0.93 10.69 6.75
C GLU A 188 -0.28 9.35 7.05
N MET A 189 0.41 8.81 6.06
CA MET A 189 1.18 7.59 6.17
C MET A 189 2.54 7.76 5.50
N ILE A 190 3.60 7.34 6.20
CA ILE A 190 4.97 7.32 5.67
C ILE A 190 5.60 5.97 5.98
N VAL A 191 5.89 5.20 4.94
CA VAL A 191 6.65 3.95 5.01
C VAL A 191 8.10 4.24 4.67
N SER A 192 9.04 3.77 5.50
CA SER A 192 10.48 3.89 5.27
C SER A 192 11.16 2.55 5.43
N VAL A 193 11.81 2.07 4.37
CA VAL A 193 12.55 0.81 4.32
C VAL A 193 14.02 1.09 3.99
N PRO A 194 14.91 1.15 4.99
CA PRO A 194 16.33 1.43 4.75
C PRO A 194 17.02 0.21 4.14
N LEU A 195 17.55 0.35 2.92
CA LEU A 195 18.28 -0.71 2.23
C LEU A 195 19.76 -0.34 2.06
N PRO A 196 20.69 -1.29 2.28
CA PRO A 196 22.11 -1.03 2.14
C PRO A 196 22.48 -0.76 0.68
N PHE A 197 23.45 0.15 0.46
CA PHE A 197 24.00 0.57 -0.84
C PHE A 197 23.06 1.30 -1.81
N VAL A 198 21.74 1.11 -1.69
CA VAL A 198 20.75 1.76 -2.57
C VAL A 198 20.04 2.94 -1.92
N GLY A 199 20.09 3.06 -0.59
CA GLY A 199 19.41 4.11 0.19
C GLY A 199 18.03 3.66 0.69
N THR A 200 17.32 4.57 1.35
CA THR A 200 15.98 4.30 1.89
C THR A 200 14.94 4.32 0.78
N PHE A 201 14.09 3.30 0.73
CA PHE A 201 12.86 3.35 -0.05
C PHE A 201 11.80 3.98 0.86
N SER A 202 11.25 5.12 0.45
CA SER A 202 10.19 5.79 1.18
C SER A 202 8.94 5.94 0.35
N TYR A 203 7.80 5.68 0.96
CA TYR A 203 6.49 5.80 0.34
C TYR A 203 5.63 6.65 1.25
N SER A 204 5.01 7.69 0.72
CA SER A 204 4.11 8.57 1.48
C SER A 204 2.75 8.60 0.82
N SER A 205 1.70 8.54 1.64
CA SER A 205 0.32 8.71 1.20
C SER A 205 -0.38 9.62 2.20
N HIS A 206 -1.07 10.64 1.71
CA HIS A 206 -1.91 11.50 2.54
C HIS A 206 -3.20 11.83 1.83
N GLY A 207 -4.22 12.12 2.62
CA GLY A 207 -5.52 12.51 2.12
C GLY A 207 -6.56 12.58 3.24
N HIS A 208 -7.78 12.16 2.91
CA HIS A 208 -8.93 12.26 3.80
C HIS A 208 -9.67 10.93 3.96
N VAL A 209 -10.70 10.92 4.80
CA VAL A 209 -11.67 9.83 4.94
C VAL A 209 -12.98 10.30 4.33
N ASP A 210 -13.42 9.66 3.25
CA ASP A 210 -14.65 9.99 2.54
C ASP A 210 -15.75 8.94 2.76
N ALA A 211 -16.81 9.02 1.96
CA ALA A 211 -17.93 8.10 2.02
C ALA A 211 -17.56 6.65 1.61
N PHE A 212 -16.34 6.36 1.17
CA PHE A 212 -15.82 5.03 0.84
C PHE A 212 -14.65 4.62 1.74
N GLY A 213 -14.24 5.48 2.68
CA GLY A 213 -13.17 5.25 3.64
C GLY A 213 -11.92 6.07 3.34
N ILE A 214 -10.73 5.50 3.55
CA ILE A 214 -9.47 6.17 3.25
C ILE A 214 -9.45 6.58 1.77
N ALA A 215 -9.14 7.84 1.54
CA ALA A 215 -9.24 8.50 0.25
C ALA A 215 -7.95 9.31 0.01
N PRO A 216 -6.98 8.74 -0.72
CA PRO A 216 -5.74 9.44 -1.03
C PRO A 216 -6.01 10.68 -1.87
N ASP A 217 -5.24 11.74 -1.58
CA ASP A 217 -5.14 12.94 -2.41
C ASP A 217 -3.78 12.95 -3.14
N GLN A 218 -2.74 12.43 -2.51
CA GLN A 218 -1.40 12.31 -3.09
C GLN A 218 -0.65 11.09 -2.56
N TYR A 219 0.07 10.43 -3.46
CA TYR A 219 1.00 9.34 -3.18
C TYR A 219 2.39 9.69 -3.74
N ILE A 220 3.44 9.48 -2.96
CA ILE A 220 4.83 9.77 -3.32
C ILE A 220 5.67 8.50 -3.13
N GLU A 221 6.42 8.11 -4.15
CA GLU A 221 7.42 7.05 -4.09
C GLU A 221 8.81 7.62 -4.29
N LYS A 222 9.73 7.32 -3.36
CA LYS A 222 11.16 7.60 -3.50
C LYS A 222 11.96 6.33 -3.32
N ARG A 223 12.65 5.92 -4.37
CA ARG A 223 13.44 4.69 -4.36
C ARG A 223 14.93 4.97 -4.20
N GLY A 224 15.38 5.08 -2.95
CA GLY A 224 16.79 5.33 -2.64
C GLY A 224 17.19 6.76 -3.00
N HIS A 225 18.22 6.90 -3.84
CA HIS A 225 18.69 8.19 -4.34
C HIS A 225 17.99 8.66 -5.62
N ARG A 226 16.98 7.93 -6.11
CA ARG A 226 16.21 8.34 -7.29
C ARG A 226 15.31 9.54 -6.97
N ALA A 227 14.90 10.25 -8.02
CA ALA A 227 13.88 11.28 -7.93
C ALA A 227 12.56 10.70 -7.41
N GLU A 228 11.72 11.57 -6.84
CA GLU A 228 10.41 11.22 -6.33
C GLU A 228 9.40 11.12 -7.47
N ASP A 229 8.64 10.04 -7.51
CA ASP A 229 7.46 9.89 -8.35
C ASP A 229 6.22 10.26 -7.54
N VAL A 230 5.33 11.06 -8.10
CA VAL A 230 4.11 11.54 -7.44
C VAL A 230 2.90 11.11 -8.26
N THR A 231 1.90 10.60 -7.56
CA THR A 231 0.57 10.28 -8.09
C THR A 231 -0.45 11.18 -7.38
N ILE A 232 -1.25 11.91 -8.15
CA ILE A 232 -2.20 12.90 -7.65
C ILE A 232 -3.61 12.43 -7.96
N PHE A 233 -4.46 12.38 -6.94
CA PHE A 233 -5.86 11.97 -7.03
C PHE A 233 -6.76 13.20 -7.04
N ASN A 234 -6.94 13.83 -8.21
CA ASN A 234 -7.74 15.04 -8.34
C ASN A 234 -9.24 14.72 -8.33
N ARG A 235 -9.88 14.85 -7.16
CA ARG A 235 -11.32 14.58 -6.98
C ARG A 235 -12.24 15.56 -7.68
N THR A 236 -11.82 16.82 -7.81
CA THR A 236 -12.58 17.86 -8.52
C THR A 236 -12.65 17.56 -10.02
N ALA A 237 -11.51 17.17 -10.61
CA ALA A 237 -11.42 16.79 -12.02
C ALA A 237 -11.79 15.32 -12.29
N LYS A 238 -12.00 14.51 -11.25
CA LYS A 238 -12.19 13.05 -11.31
C LYS A 238 -11.11 12.34 -12.11
N GLN A 239 -9.85 12.71 -11.87
CA GLN A 239 -8.68 12.19 -12.60
C GLN A 239 -7.53 11.84 -11.67
N ILE A 240 -6.77 10.81 -12.05
CA ILE A 240 -5.47 10.47 -11.48
C ILE A 240 -4.39 10.91 -12.46
N ALA A 241 -3.38 11.64 -11.97
CA ALA A 241 -2.25 12.11 -12.75
C ALA A 241 -0.92 11.65 -12.14
N PHE A 242 0.09 11.47 -12.99
CA PHE A 242 1.42 10.99 -12.58
C PHE A 242 2.50 12.00 -12.94
N THR A 243 3.60 12.01 -12.20
CA THR A 243 4.82 12.70 -12.64
C THR A 243 5.73 11.81 -13.49
N ARG A 244 5.65 10.49 -13.33
CA ARG A 244 6.49 9.53 -14.06
C ARG A 244 6.08 9.37 -15.53
N THR A 245 4.81 9.64 -15.85
CA THR A 245 4.28 9.57 -17.22
C THR A 245 3.29 10.72 -17.46
N PRO A 246 3.06 11.14 -18.72
CA PRO A 246 2.04 12.14 -19.03
C PRO A 246 0.61 11.56 -19.04
N ALA A 247 0.44 10.27 -18.72
CA ALA A 247 -0.87 9.63 -18.75
C ALA A 247 -1.77 10.18 -17.63
N THR A 248 -3.07 10.15 -17.87
CA THR A 248 -4.10 10.40 -16.86
C THR A 248 -5.09 9.25 -16.88
N LEU A 249 -5.64 8.91 -15.72
CA LEU A 249 -6.67 7.89 -15.57
C LEU A 249 -7.94 8.53 -15.00
N ALA A 250 -9.09 7.90 -15.22
CA ALA A 250 -10.29 8.23 -14.48
C ALA A 250 -10.07 7.90 -12.99
N LEU A 251 -10.64 8.73 -12.10
CA LEU A 251 -10.65 8.47 -10.67
C LEU A 251 -11.98 7.83 -10.25
N PRO A 252 -12.07 6.50 -10.16
CA PRO A 252 -13.25 5.86 -9.60
C PRO A 252 -13.36 6.14 -8.11
N ASP A 253 -14.58 6.04 -7.59
CA ASP A 253 -14.82 6.16 -6.16
C ASP A 253 -14.12 5.03 -5.38
N GLY A 254 -13.61 5.35 -4.19
CA GLY A 254 -12.84 4.41 -3.38
C GLY A 254 -11.46 4.04 -3.92
N ALA A 255 -10.96 4.74 -4.95
CA ALA A 255 -9.59 4.55 -5.46
C ALA A 255 -8.55 4.74 -4.35
N GLN A 256 -7.53 3.89 -4.36
CA GLN A 256 -6.44 3.84 -3.39
C GLN A 256 -5.09 3.97 -4.10
N ASP A 257 -4.05 4.20 -3.32
CA ASP A 257 -2.67 3.88 -3.68
C ASP A 257 -2.25 2.55 -3.04
N ARG A 258 -1.03 2.10 -3.35
CA ARG A 258 -0.52 0.78 -2.99
C ARG A 258 -0.44 0.55 -1.48
N PHE A 259 -0.14 1.59 -0.71
CA PHE A 259 -0.01 1.47 0.73
C PHE A 259 -1.32 1.85 1.42
N SER A 260 -2.03 2.88 0.96
CA SER A 260 -3.33 3.25 1.55
C SER A 260 -4.36 2.13 1.43
N MET A 261 -4.28 1.31 0.37
CA MET A 261 -5.09 0.08 0.26
C MET A 261 -4.93 -0.85 1.46
N VAL A 262 -3.71 -1.01 2.01
CA VAL A 262 -3.46 -1.86 3.18
C VAL A 262 -4.17 -1.31 4.41
N MET A 263 -4.09 0.01 4.62
CA MET A 263 -4.77 0.67 5.74
C MET A 263 -6.28 0.72 5.56
N GLN A 264 -6.77 0.81 4.32
CA GLN A 264 -8.18 0.74 4.01
C GLN A 264 -8.72 -0.66 4.30
N LEU A 265 -8.03 -1.71 3.86
CA LEU A 265 -8.35 -3.09 4.19
C LEU A 265 -8.39 -3.29 5.71
N ALA A 266 -7.36 -2.82 6.43
CA ALA A 266 -7.33 -2.87 7.89
C ALA A 266 -8.53 -2.16 8.53
N SER A 267 -8.90 -0.99 8.02
CA SER A 267 -10.03 -0.20 8.53
C SER A 267 -11.38 -0.89 8.32
N LEU A 268 -11.57 -1.54 7.16
CA LEU A 268 -12.81 -2.26 6.85
C LEU A 268 -12.91 -3.54 7.67
N VAL A 269 -11.82 -4.31 7.77
CA VAL A 269 -11.77 -5.55 8.57
C VAL A 269 -11.97 -5.23 10.04
N ARG A 270 -11.40 -4.14 10.55
CA ARG A 270 -11.62 -3.69 11.94
C ARG A 270 -13.06 -3.26 12.19
N GLY A 271 -13.73 -2.67 11.19
CA GLY A 271 -15.11 -2.22 11.28
C GLY A 271 -16.14 -3.36 11.27
N ASP A 272 -15.89 -4.41 10.48
CA ASP A 272 -16.70 -5.62 10.45
C ASP A 272 -15.86 -6.88 10.21
N PRO A 273 -15.21 -7.43 11.27
CA PRO A 273 -14.42 -8.65 11.13
C PRO A 273 -15.24 -9.85 10.64
N GLY A 274 -16.55 -9.85 10.87
CA GLY A 274 -17.44 -10.96 10.51
C GLY A 274 -17.71 -11.05 9.00
N ALA A 275 -17.52 -9.95 8.26
CA ALA A 275 -17.71 -9.89 6.81
C ALA A 275 -16.57 -10.56 6.02
N TYR A 276 -15.38 -10.70 6.62
CA TYR A 276 -14.17 -11.21 5.97
C TYR A 276 -13.91 -12.67 6.36
N LYS A 277 -14.70 -13.57 5.79
CA LYS A 277 -14.54 -15.02 5.94
C LYS A 277 -13.62 -15.58 4.83
N PRO A 278 -12.97 -16.74 5.03
CA PRO A 278 -12.22 -17.42 3.97
C PRO A 278 -13.01 -17.46 2.65
N GLY A 279 -12.36 -17.14 1.53
CA GLY A 279 -12.96 -17.08 0.19
C GLY A 279 -13.73 -15.80 -0.14
N VAL A 280 -13.92 -14.87 0.80
CA VAL A 280 -14.48 -13.55 0.50
C VAL A 280 -13.44 -12.70 -0.22
N THR A 281 -13.81 -12.10 -1.35
CA THR A 281 -12.92 -11.26 -2.15
C THR A 281 -13.42 -9.82 -2.18
N ARG A 282 -12.54 -8.85 -1.89
CA ARG A 282 -12.81 -7.42 -1.99
C ARG A 282 -12.02 -6.80 -3.12
N GLU A 283 -12.67 -6.05 -3.99
CA GLU A 283 -12.00 -5.29 -5.05
C GLU A 283 -11.56 -3.90 -4.57
N PHE A 284 -10.34 -3.52 -4.91
CA PHE A 284 -9.81 -2.17 -4.73
C PHE A 284 -9.28 -1.65 -6.05
N TYR A 285 -9.66 -0.45 -6.47
CA TYR A 285 -8.94 0.22 -7.55
C TYR A 285 -7.69 0.86 -6.99
N VAL A 286 -6.51 0.42 -7.41
CA VAL A 286 -5.22 0.85 -6.88
C VAL A 286 -4.39 1.51 -7.97
N ALA A 287 -3.97 2.75 -7.74
CA ALA A 287 -3.01 3.45 -8.57
C ALA A 287 -1.58 3.21 -8.07
N ASP A 288 -0.70 2.81 -8.99
CA ASP A 288 0.76 2.81 -8.84
C ASP A 288 1.31 4.17 -9.29
N ASN A 289 2.62 4.31 -9.49
CA ASN A 289 3.24 5.54 -9.99
C ASN A 289 3.16 5.76 -11.52
N ASP A 290 2.55 4.85 -12.30
CA ASP A 290 2.32 5.02 -13.74
C ASP A 290 1.01 4.45 -14.29
N SER A 291 0.24 3.75 -13.46
CA SER A 291 -0.88 2.92 -13.91
C SER A 291 -1.88 2.73 -12.78
N GLY A 292 -3.07 2.23 -13.13
CA GLY A 292 -4.14 1.98 -12.17
C GLY A 292 -4.85 0.67 -12.49
N GLU A 293 -5.12 -0.11 -11.46
CA GLU A 293 -5.52 -1.51 -11.60
C GLU A 293 -6.53 -1.91 -10.53
N ILE A 294 -7.50 -2.75 -10.89
CA ILE A 294 -8.36 -3.40 -9.89
C ILE A 294 -7.59 -4.54 -9.25
N TRP A 295 -7.44 -4.53 -7.94
CA TRP A 295 -6.83 -5.57 -7.13
C TRP A 295 -7.93 -6.34 -6.37
N PRO A 296 -8.23 -7.58 -6.78
CA PRO A 296 -9.05 -8.49 -5.99
C PRO A 296 -8.23 -9.02 -4.81
N ILE A 297 -8.65 -8.70 -3.59
CA ILE A 297 -8.02 -9.15 -2.33
C ILE A 297 -8.92 -10.18 -1.68
N GLU A 298 -8.48 -11.43 -1.65
CA GLU A 298 -9.19 -12.53 -1.02
C GLU A 298 -8.77 -12.68 0.45
N THR A 299 -9.73 -12.94 1.33
CA THR A 299 -9.47 -13.48 2.66
C THR A 299 -9.12 -14.96 2.54
N VAL A 300 -7.88 -15.31 2.88
CA VAL A 300 -7.40 -16.70 2.85
C VAL A 300 -7.87 -17.44 4.10
N GLY A 301 -7.68 -16.85 5.27
CA GLY A 301 -8.09 -17.42 6.55
C GLY A 301 -7.27 -16.89 7.73
N ASP A 302 -7.53 -17.43 8.91
CA ASP A 302 -6.82 -17.07 10.14
C ASP A 302 -5.62 -18.02 10.34
N GLU A 303 -4.44 -17.47 10.62
CA GLU A 303 -3.21 -18.21 10.87
C GLU A 303 -2.36 -17.61 12.00
N THR A 304 -1.58 -18.46 12.67
CA THR A 304 -0.65 -18.03 13.72
C THR A 304 0.72 -17.70 13.13
N LEU A 305 1.10 -16.42 13.20
CA LEU A 305 2.39 -15.92 12.76
C LEU A 305 3.43 -15.96 13.88
N ARG A 306 4.68 -16.29 13.52
CA ARG A 306 5.83 -16.07 14.39
C ARG A 306 6.42 -14.69 14.11
N ILE A 307 6.49 -13.86 15.14
CA ILE A 307 7.04 -12.50 15.07
C ILE A 307 8.15 -12.30 16.12
N PRO A 308 9.01 -11.28 15.95
CA PRO A 308 9.86 -10.77 17.02
C PRO A 308 9.01 -10.43 18.27
N GLY A 309 9.06 -11.27 19.30
CA GLY A 309 8.29 -11.10 20.53
C GLY A 309 7.29 -12.22 20.83
N GLY A 310 7.08 -13.18 19.92
CA GLY A 310 6.26 -14.36 20.18
C GLY A 310 5.46 -14.82 18.98
N PHE A 311 4.23 -15.24 19.25
CA PHE A 311 3.26 -15.65 18.24
C PHE A 311 2.05 -14.71 18.27
N VAL A 312 1.47 -14.46 17.10
CA VAL A 312 0.27 -13.65 16.96
C VAL A 312 -0.69 -14.30 15.97
N ASP A 313 -1.96 -14.40 16.34
CA ASP A 313 -2.99 -14.82 15.38
C ASP A 313 -3.33 -13.64 14.48
N ALA A 314 -3.37 -13.90 13.18
CA ALA A 314 -3.64 -12.90 12.17
C ALA A 314 -4.49 -13.48 11.04
N ARG A 315 -5.35 -12.64 10.47
CA ARG A 315 -6.08 -12.96 9.26
C ARG A 315 -5.22 -12.67 8.04
N HIS A 316 -5.00 -13.67 7.21
CA HIS A 316 -4.25 -13.58 5.96
C HIS A 316 -5.18 -13.15 4.82
N PHE A 317 -4.72 -12.18 4.06
CA PHE A 317 -5.31 -11.69 2.83
C PHE A 317 -4.30 -11.77 1.71
N MET A 318 -4.74 -12.13 0.51
CA MET A 318 -3.89 -12.27 -0.66
C MET A 318 -4.52 -11.58 -1.87
N ARG A 319 -3.71 -10.85 -2.64
CA ARG A 319 -4.12 -10.39 -3.97
C ARG A 319 -4.18 -11.56 -4.94
N LEU A 320 -5.32 -11.73 -5.61
CA LEU A 320 -5.49 -12.72 -6.67
C LEU A 320 -4.88 -12.26 -8.00
N PRO A 321 -4.30 -13.18 -8.79
CA PRO A 321 -3.92 -12.91 -10.18
C PRO A 321 -5.16 -12.56 -11.01
N ARG A 322 -5.04 -11.57 -11.89
CA ARG A 322 -6.18 -11.10 -12.71
C ARG A 322 -6.27 -11.77 -14.07
N HIS A 323 -5.15 -12.25 -14.56
CA HIS A 323 -5.00 -12.92 -15.84
C HIS A 323 -3.77 -13.82 -15.80
N GLU A 324 -3.64 -14.70 -16.79
CA GLU A 324 -2.46 -15.52 -16.96
C GLU A 324 -1.20 -14.62 -17.05
N GLY A 325 -0.16 -14.96 -16.30
CA GLY A 325 1.08 -14.19 -16.24
C GLY A 325 1.08 -12.97 -15.31
N ASP A 326 -0.01 -12.68 -14.58
CA ASP A 326 0.02 -11.70 -13.47
C ASP A 326 0.87 -12.27 -12.32
N ARG A 327 2.13 -11.83 -12.26
CA ARG A 327 3.15 -12.32 -11.32
C ARG A 327 3.25 -11.49 -10.05
N ARG A 328 2.53 -10.36 -9.95
CA ARG A 328 2.57 -9.51 -8.75
C ARG A 328 1.75 -10.19 -7.66
N ARG A 329 2.36 -10.40 -6.49
CA ARG A 329 1.68 -10.96 -5.31
C ARG A 329 1.80 -10.01 -4.13
N ILE A 330 0.71 -9.90 -3.38
CA ILE A 330 0.64 -9.05 -2.20
C ILE A 330 -0.11 -9.86 -1.15
N ASP A 331 0.56 -10.11 -0.04
CA ASP A 331 0.03 -10.83 1.09
C ASP A 331 0.08 -9.90 2.30
N VAL A 332 -1.04 -9.80 3.01
CA VAL A 332 -1.20 -8.94 4.18
C VAL A 332 -1.79 -9.78 5.30
N TRP A 333 -1.19 -9.70 6.49
CA TRP A 333 -1.69 -10.35 7.68
C TRP A 333 -2.09 -9.32 8.71
N LEU A 334 -3.37 -9.28 9.06
CA LEU A 334 -3.93 -8.32 10.01
C LEU A 334 -4.22 -9.01 11.34
N ALA A 335 -3.65 -8.50 12.44
CA ALA A 335 -3.77 -9.14 13.75
C ALA A 335 -4.78 -8.42 14.64
N PRO A 336 -5.83 -9.09 15.16
CA PRO A 336 -6.78 -8.49 16.09
C PRO A 336 -6.13 -7.91 17.35
N SER A 337 -5.13 -8.61 17.91
CA SER A 337 -4.37 -8.16 19.10
C SER A 337 -3.48 -6.94 18.85
N LEU A 338 -3.25 -6.58 17.58
CA LEU A 338 -2.61 -5.33 17.17
C LEU A 338 -3.64 -4.26 16.78
N GLY A 339 -4.91 -4.42 17.13
CA GLY A 339 -5.98 -3.54 16.69
C GLY A 339 -6.22 -3.61 15.18
N TRP A 340 -6.01 -4.79 14.58
CA TRP A 340 -6.08 -5.06 13.14
C TRP A 340 -5.00 -4.35 12.29
N LEU A 341 -3.91 -3.90 12.91
CA LEU A 341 -2.74 -3.43 12.16
C LEU A 341 -2.03 -4.59 11.42
N PRO A 342 -1.27 -4.29 10.35
CA PRO A 342 -0.50 -5.30 9.64
C PRO A 342 0.59 -5.90 10.54
N ALA A 343 0.45 -7.18 10.88
CA ALA A 343 1.46 -7.98 11.56
C ALA A 343 2.56 -8.42 10.59
N ARG A 344 2.20 -8.64 9.32
CA ARG A 344 3.12 -8.98 8.24
C ARG A 344 2.60 -8.41 6.91
N ILE A 345 3.51 -7.98 6.06
CA ILE A 345 3.25 -7.60 4.66
C ILE A 345 4.32 -8.26 3.82
N LEU A 346 3.93 -9.03 2.79
CA LEU A 346 4.85 -9.59 1.81
C LEU A 346 4.42 -9.14 0.42
N GLN A 347 5.32 -8.45 -0.28
CA GLN A 347 5.09 -7.98 -1.62
C GLN A 347 6.10 -8.64 -2.55
N THR A 348 5.60 -9.28 -3.60
CA THR A 348 6.40 -9.85 -4.69
C THR A 348 6.11 -9.08 -5.97
N GLU A 349 7.13 -8.44 -6.53
CA GLU A 349 7.02 -7.76 -7.82
C GLU A 349 7.07 -8.75 -8.99
N PRO A 350 6.58 -8.38 -10.19
CA PRO A 350 6.62 -9.25 -11.37
C PRO A 350 8.01 -9.78 -11.73
N ASN A 351 9.06 -9.03 -11.39
CA ASN A 351 10.46 -9.44 -11.59
C ASN A 351 10.98 -10.44 -10.54
N GLY A 352 10.15 -10.87 -9.59
CA GLY A 352 10.48 -11.79 -8.51
C GLY A 352 11.09 -11.14 -7.27
N THR A 353 11.30 -9.82 -7.28
CA THR A 353 11.80 -9.10 -6.10
C THR A 353 10.78 -9.17 -4.98
N GLN A 354 11.22 -9.52 -3.77
CA GLN A 354 10.38 -9.59 -2.59
C GLN A 354 10.78 -8.54 -1.56
N VAL A 355 9.78 -7.83 -1.04
CA VAL A 355 9.91 -6.96 0.14
C VAL A 355 8.95 -7.49 1.19
N GLU A 356 9.48 -7.78 2.37
CA GLU A 356 8.71 -8.28 3.49
C GLU A 356 8.91 -7.38 4.71
N LEU A 357 7.80 -7.10 5.39
CA LEU A 357 7.75 -6.36 6.66
C LEU A 357 7.13 -7.28 7.70
N VAL A 358 7.81 -7.49 8.82
CA VAL A 358 7.31 -8.30 9.95
C VAL A 358 7.28 -7.44 11.20
N TRP A 359 6.14 -7.38 11.88
CA TRP A 359 5.94 -6.55 13.05
C TRP A 359 6.99 -6.79 14.12
N ARG A 360 7.58 -5.71 14.64
CA ARG A 360 8.62 -5.73 15.68
C ARG A 360 8.18 -5.07 17.00
N GLY A 361 7.04 -4.38 16.99
CA GLY A 361 6.54 -3.67 18.17
C GLY A 361 6.07 -4.59 19.29
N LYS A 362 5.68 -4.01 20.42
CA LYS A 362 5.10 -4.77 21.54
C LYS A 362 3.70 -5.27 21.14
N LEU A 363 3.38 -6.50 21.52
CA LEU A 363 2.01 -6.99 21.48
C LEU A 363 1.21 -6.32 22.60
N ALA A 364 0.02 -5.82 22.29
CA ALA A 364 -0.91 -5.43 23.34
C ALA A 364 -1.46 -6.70 24.02
N PRO A 365 -1.65 -6.70 25.35
CA PRO A 365 -2.38 -7.79 26.01
C PRO A 365 -3.82 -7.84 25.47
N ALA A 366 -4.38 -9.05 25.35
CA ALA A 366 -5.58 -9.35 24.58
C ALA A 366 -6.90 -8.73 25.10
N ASP A 367 -6.89 -7.90 26.14
CA ASP A 367 -8.09 -7.59 26.94
C ASP A 367 -8.49 -6.11 27.01
N SER A 368 -7.96 -5.22 26.17
CA SER A 368 -8.33 -3.78 26.23
C SER A 368 -9.54 -3.37 25.38
N SER A 369 -10.18 -4.30 24.67
CA SER A 369 -11.44 -4.05 23.96
C SER A 369 -12.63 -4.64 24.74
N GLY A 370 -12.93 -4.08 25.90
CA GLY A 370 -14.11 -4.48 26.67
C GLY A 370 -14.29 -3.66 27.94
N ASN A 371 -15.36 -2.87 27.98
CA ASN A 371 -15.95 -2.25 29.17
C ASN A 371 -15.25 -0.99 29.72
N THR A 372 -15.52 0.16 29.09
CA THR A 372 -15.52 1.44 29.80
C THR A 372 -16.84 1.57 30.56
N ASP A 373 -16.98 0.85 31.67
CA ASP A 373 -17.98 1.20 32.67
C ASP A 373 -17.38 2.24 33.62
N SER A 374 -17.93 3.43 33.53
CA SER A 374 -17.72 4.57 34.41
C SER A 374 -18.06 4.18 35.85
N ALA A 375 -17.05 3.79 36.64
CA ALA A 375 -17.18 3.79 38.09
C ALA A 375 -16.92 5.22 38.59
N THR A 376 -18.01 5.94 38.79
CA THR A 376 -18.10 7.16 39.61
C THR A 376 -17.53 6.88 41.00
N ASP A 377 -16.45 7.58 41.34
CA ASP A 377 -15.89 7.67 42.68
C ASP A 377 -16.76 8.65 43.49
N ASP A 378 -17.72 8.11 44.24
CA ASP A 378 -18.57 8.88 45.17
C ASP A 378 -18.01 8.68 46.58
N SER A 379 -16.98 9.45 46.90
CA SER A 379 -16.39 9.51 48.24
C SER A 379 -17.30 10.32 49.18
N ALA A 380 -18.26 9.63 49.81
CA ALA A 380 -19.08 10.18 50.89
C ALA A 380 -18.34 10.07 52.25
N THR A 381 -17.86 11.19 52.74
CA THR A 381 -17.34 11.37 54.11
C THR A 381 -18.50 11.48 55.09
N GLN A 382 -18.69 10.50 55.97
CA GLN A 382 -19.62 10.56 57.09
C GLN A 382 -18.86 10.84 58.40
N PRO A 383 -19.22 11.86 59.19
CA PRO A 383 -18.67 12.08 60.52
C PRO A 383 -19.60 11.47 61.57
N ASP A 384 -19.04 10.90 62.64
CA ASP A 384 -19.80 10.77 63.89
C ASP A 384 -18.90 10.94 65.12
N ASN A 385 -19.34 11.87 65.99
CA ASN A 385 -18.92 12.06 67.38
C ASN A 385 -19.33 10.81 68.20
N ALA A 386 -18.80 10.44 69.37
CA ALA A 386 -18.54 11.21 70.58
C ALA A 386 -17.84 10.29 71.64
N PRO A 387 -17.45 10.81 72.83
CA PRO A 387 -16.45 10.22 73.73
C PRO A 387 -17.03 9.52 74.97
N GLU A 388 -16.22 8.73 75.69
CA GLU A 388 -16.20 8.80 77.16
C GLU A 388 -14.92 8.21 77.78
N LYS A 389 -14.44 8.91 78.81
CA LYS A 389 -13.26 8.66 79.64
C LYS A 389 -13.77 8.25 81.03
N PRO A 390 -12.94 7.61 81.86
CA PRO A 390 -12.50 8.34 83.07
C PRO A 390 -10.99 8.53 83.20
#